data_AF-A0A8J3LHU9-F1
#
_entry.id   AF-A0A8J3LHU9-F1
#
_cell.length_a   1.000
_cell.length_b   1.000
_cell.length_c   1.000
_cell.angle_alpha   90.00
_cell.angle_beta   90.00
_cell.angle_gamma   90.00
#
_symmetry.space_group_name_H-M   'P 1'
#
loop_
_entity.id
_entity.type
_entity.pdbx_description
1 polymer ?
#
loop_
_entity_poly.entity_id
_entity_poly.type
_entity_poly.pdbx_seq_one_letter_code
_entity_poly.pdbx_strand_id
1 'polypeptide(L)' 'MSTEAGFGGRDDDRVVELDDDTPVLPDQTREDTDRGWGERSWSNDDRLRDERPPHWD' A
#
# COMPACT_ATOMS: atom_id res chain seq x y z
N MET A 1 -42.08 2.68 -21.70
CA MET A 1 -40.76 2.20 -22.15
C MET A 1 -39.72 3.08 -21.49
N SER A 2 -39.12 2.69 -20.36
CA SER A 2 -38.00 3.43 -19.76
C SER A 2 -37.04 2.50 -19.02
N THR A 3 -35.92 2.30 -19.69
CA THR A 3 -34.56 1.89 -19.29
C THR A 3 -34.34 1.13 -17.96
N GLU A 4 -33.80 -0.08 -18.14
CA GLU A 4 -32.90 -0.76 -17.23
C GLU A 4 -31.79 0.21 -16.78
N ALA A 5 -31.61 0.38 -15.47
CA ALA A 5 -30.58 1.24 -14.90
C ALA A 5 -29.86 0.49 -13.77
N GLY A 6 -28.77 -0.16 -14.16
CA GLY A 6 -27.50 -0.24 -13.46
C GLY A 6 -27.50 -0.60 -11.97
N PHE A 7 -26.92 -1.77 -11.68
CA PHE A 7 -26.32 -2.13 -10.41
C PHE A 7 -25.30 -1.05 -9.97
N GLY A 8 -25.78 -0.04 -9.23
CA GLY A 8 -25.02 1.16 -8.87
C GLY A 8 -24.88 1.34 -7.37
N GLY A 9 -24.49 0.28 -6.65
CA GLY A 9 -23.93 0.43 -5.30
C GLY A 9 -22.52 1.02 -5.41
N ARG A 10 -22.15 1.95 -4.53
CA ARG A 10 -20.79 2.48 -4.47
C ARG A 10 -19.85 1.29 -4.28
N ASP A 11 -18.67 1.36 -4.87
CA ASP A 11 -17.66 0.30 -4.77
C ASP A 11 -17.36 -0.08 -3.30
N ASP A 12 -17.37 0.92 -2.41
CA ASP A 12 -17.27 0.83 -0.95
C ASP A 12 -18.40 0.02 -0.27
N ASP A 13 -19.60 -0.03 -0.85
CA ASP A 13 -20.77 -0.70 -0.24
C ASP A 13 -20.84 -2.21 -0.56
N ARG A 14 -19.84 -2.75 -1.28
CA ARG A 14 -19.81 -4.16 -1.67
C ARG A 14 -19.37 -5.01 -0.48
N VAL A 15 -20.23 -5.96 -0.08
CA VAL A 15 -19.92 -6.94 0.95
C VAL A 15 -18.81 -7.87 0.44
N VAL A 16 -17.68 -7.90 1.14
CA VAL A 16 -16.57 -8.83 0.89
C VAL A 16 -16.68 -9.98 1.87
N GLU A 17 -16.95 -11.18 1.37
CA GLU A 17 -16.93 -12.40 2.18
C GLU A 17 -15.46 -12.79 2.41
N LEU A 18 -14.96 -12.51 3.62
CA LEU A 18 -13.61 -12.87 4.04
C LEU A 18 -13.63 -14.19 4.80
N ASP A 19 -12.88 -15.16 4.31
CA ASP A 19 -12.68 -16.45 4.96
C ASP A 19 -11.58 -16.33 6.02
N ASP A 20 -11.89 -16.56 7.30
CA ASP A 20 -10.96 -16.38 8.45
C ASP A 20 -9.74 -17.32 8.40
N ASP A 21 -9.81 -18.42 7.65
CA ASP A 21 -8.73 -19.40 7.49
C ASP A 21 -7.79 -19.12 6.31
N THR A 22 -8.07 -18.09 5.51
CA THR A 22 -7.20 -17.71 4.37
C THR A 22 -6.36 -16.49 4.73
N PRO A 23 -5.01 -16.59 4.75
CA PRO A 23 -4.18 -15.42 4.92
C PRO A 23 -4.42 -14.49 3.73
N VAL A 24 -5.09 -13.37 4.00
CA VAL A 24 -5.50 -12.34 3.02
C VAL A 24 -4.31 -11.88 2.19
N LEU A 25 -3.13 -11.83 2.81
CA LEU A 25 -1.82 -11.59 2.22
C LEU A 25 -0.73 -12.30 3.05
N PRO A 26 0.46 -12.55 2.47
CA PRO A 26 1.64 -12.91 3.26
C PRO A 26 2.02 -11.79 4.24
N ASP A 27 2.69 -12.12 5.36
CA ASP A 27 3.17 -11.16 6.37
C ASP A 27 4.03 -10.02 5.79
N GLN A 28 4.65 -10.25 4.63
CA GLN A 28 5.38 -9.25 3.86
C GLN A 28 5.00 -9.34 2.38
N THR A 29 4.65 -8.20 1.78
CA THR A 29 4.38 -8.13 0.34
C THR A 29 5.69 -8.02 -0.46
N ARG A 30 5.67 -8.39 -1.74
CA ARG A 30 6.87 -8.33 -2.60
C ARG A 30 7.40 -6.90 -2.77
N GLU A 31 6.49 -5.92 -2.72
CA GLU A 31 6.79 -4.49 -2.80
C GLU A 31 7.30 -3.91 -1.48
N ASP A 32 7.11 -4.62 -0.37
CA ASP A 32 7.54 -4.26 0.98
C ASP A 32 9.02 -4.58 1.23
N THR A 33 9.82 -4.50 0.16
CA THR A 33 11.26 -4.61 0.21
C THR A 33 11.86 -3.33 -0.35
N ASP A 34 12.92 -2.82 0.29
CA ASP A 34 13.59 -1.58 -0.12
C ASP A 34 14.13 -1.59 -1.56
N ARG A 35 14.15 -2.79 -2.19
CA ARG A 35 14.50 -3.02 -3.59
C ARG A 35 13.64 -2.22 -4.58
N GLY A 36 12.39 -1.92 -4.23
CA GLY A 36 11.49 -1.10 -5.06
C GLY A 36 11.62 0.41 -4.79
N TRP A 37 12.22 0.78 -3.66
CA TRP A 37 12.27 2.16 -3.13
C TRP A 37 13.56 2.90 -3.52
N GLY A 38 14.36 2.32 -4.42
CA GLY A 38 15.59 2.93 -4.93
C GLY A 38 16.81 2.78 -4.03
N GLU A 39 16.73 1.96 -2.98
CA GLU A 39 17.82 1.75 -2.04
C GLU A 39 18.97 0.97 -2.70
N ARG A 40 20.16 1.58 -2.74
CA ARG A 40 21.41 0.90 -3.12
C ARG A 40 21.99 0.25 -1.86
N SER A 41 22.63 -0.91 -1.98
CA SER A 41 23.13 -1.73 -0.86
C SER A 41 24.25 -1.11 0.00
N TRP A 42 24.51 0.19 -0.13
CA TRP A 42 25.59 0.89 0.56
C TRP A 42 24.98 2.02 1.38
N SER A 43 25.35 2.05 2.67
CA SER A 43 24.87 3.00 3.69
C SER A 43 24.93 4.44 3.16
N ASN A 44 23.76 5.07 3.05
CA ASN A 44 23.55 6.46 2.67
C ASN A 44 23.20 7.31 3.89
N ASP A 45 23.59 6.85 5.08
CA ASP A 45 23.14 7.42 6.35
C ASP A 45 23.70 8.82 6.59
N ASP A 46 24.89 9.12 6.05
CA ASP A 46 25.51 10.44 6.14
C ASP A 46 24.74 11.48 5.33
N ARG A 47 24.35 11.16 4.09
CA ARG A 47 23.51 12.06 3.26
C ARG A 47 22.17 12.35 3.92
N LEU A 48 21.55 11.34 4.53
CA LEU A 48 20.25 11.49 5.19
C LEU A 48 20.35 12.37 6.46
N ARG A 49 21.49 12.34 7.15
CA ARG A 49 21.78 13.26 8.27
C ARG A 49 22.08 14.68 7.80
N ASP A 50 22.78 14.84 6.67
CA ASP A 50 23.09 16.15 6.08
C ASP A 50 21.83 16.83 5.49
N GLU A 51 20.91 16.06 4.92
CA GLU A 51 19.67 16.57 4.30
C GLU A 51 18.48 16.62 5.27
N ARG A 52 18.74 16.51 6.58
CA ARG A 52 17.70 16.39 7.62
C ARG A 52 16.80 17.65 7.64
N PRO A 53 15.48 17.55 7.36
CA PRO A 53 14.56 18.68 7.50
C PRO A 53 14.57 19.32 8.90
N PRO A 54 14.20 20.62 8.99
CA PRO A 54 14.35 21.40 10.23
C PRO A 54 13.51 20.91 11.42
N HIS A 55 12.50 20.09 11.17
CA HIS A 55 11.55 19.60 12.18
C HIS A 55 11.92 18.21 12.74
N TRP A 56 13.05 17.63 12.32
CA TRP A 56 13.52 16.30 12.76
C TRP A 56 14.37 16.35 14.03
N ASP A 57 13.87 17.04 15.06
CA ASP A 57 14.48 17.06 16.41
C ASP A 57 13.76 16.09 17.36
#